data_AF-A0A519JS99-F1
#
_entry.id   AF-A0A519JS99-F1
#
_cell.length_a   1.000
_cell.length_b   1.000
_cell.length_c   1.000
_cell.angle_alpha   90.00
_cell.angle_beta   90.00
_cell.angle_gamma   90.00
#
_symmetry.space_group_name_H-M   'P 1'
#
loop_
_entity.id
_entity.type
_entity.pdbx_description
1 polymer ?
#
loop_
_entity_poly.entity_id
_entity_poly.type
_entity_poly.pdbx_seq_one_letter_code
_entity_poly.pdbx_strand_id
1 'polypeptide(L)'
;MYALSKAELFDREVVSKYQVYNSMFLTLPFDAIDNTGTLLPLFSESCRTGFDSGLSPKEIFDGFAEKYLDSNSSESQKIDLMFRFIQYIERQVVLFDAIEDAAFAII
;
A
#
# COMPACT_ATOMS: atom_id res chain seq x y z
N MET A 1 -3.58 35.92 14.49
CA MET A 1 -3.51 34.78 13.56
C MET A 1 -2.56 33.78 14.20
N TYR A 2 -3.05 32.64 14.69
CA TYR A 2 -2.18 31.63 15.30
C TYR A 2 -1.32 30.99 14.21
N ALA A 3 0.00 30.95 14.41
CA ALA A 3 0.90 30.21 13.55
C ALA A 3 0.69 28.71 13.84
N LEU A 4 0.44 27.93 12.79
CA LEU A 4 0.30 26.48 12.89
C LEU A 4 1.61 25.86 13.36
N SER A 5 1.52 24.85 14.21
CA SER A 5 2.68 24.02 14.56
C SER A 5 3.18 23.25 13.33
N LYS A 6 4.44 22.81 13.36
CA LYS A 6 5.01 21.98 12.28
C LYS A 6 4.20 20.70 12.04
N ALA A 7 3.63 20.12 13.10
CA ALA A 7 2.78 18.94 13.00
C ALA A 7 1.45 19.23 12.29
N GLU A 8 0.79 20.36 12.60
CA GLU A 8 -0.45 20.76 11.93
C GLU A 8 -0.21 21.16 10.47
N LEU A 9 0.94 21.76 10.15
CA LEU A 9 1.34 22.03 8.77
C LEU A 9 1.59 20.73 8.00
N PHE A 10 2.26 19.75 8.61
CA PHE A 10 2.48 18.44 7.99
C PHE A 10 1.17 17.69 7.72
N ASP A 11 0.27 17.67 8.70
CA ASP A 11 -1.05 17.01 8.56
C ASP A 11 -1.87 17.64 7.42
N ARG A 12 -1.84 18.97 7.32
CA ARG A 12 -2.57 19.69 6.27
C ARG A 12 -1.91 19.59 4.89
N GLU A 13 -0.61 19.80 4.81
CA GLU A 13 0.09 19.94 3.52
C GLU A 13 0.56 18.61 2.94
N VAL A 14 0.79 17.59 3.78
CA VAL A 14 1.26 16.27 3.34
C VAL A 14 0.17 15.21 3.48
N VAL A 15 -0.33 14.97 4.69
CA VAL A 15 -1.25 13.85 4.95
C VAL A 15 -2.57 14.03 4.20
N SER A 16 -3.19 15.21 4.30
CA SER A 16 -4.48 15.48 3.64
C SER A 16 -4.35 15.40 2.11
N LYS A 17 -3.28 15.96 1.53
CA LYS A 17 -3.04 15.90 0.08
C LYS A 17 -2.75 14.47 -0.38
N TYR A 18 -1.95 13.74 0.38
CA TYR A 18 -1.68 12.33 0.11
C TYR A 18 -2.97 11.50 0.08
N GLN A 19 -3.87 11.67 1.05
CA GLN A 19 -5.15 10.94 1.05
C GLN A 19 -6.00 11.24 -0.18
N VAL A 20 -6.10 12.51 -0.58
CA VAL A 20 -6.84 12.92 -1.79
C VAL A 20 -6.21 12.32 -3.04
N TYR A 21 -4.90 12.49 -3.24
CA TYR A 21 -4.21 11.96 -4.41
C TYR A 21 -4.23 10.44 -4.45
N ASN A 22 -3.97 9.77 -3.33
CA ASN A 22 -4.02 8.32 -3.24
C ASN A 22 -5.43 7.84 -3.62
N SER A 23 -6.50 8.40 -3.05
CA SER A 23 -7.87 8.01 -3.43
C SER A 23 -8.17 8.21 -4.93
N MET A 24 -7.73 9.32 -5.52
CA MET A 24 -7.89 9.59 -6.95
C MET A 24 -7.09 8.62 -7.83
N PHE A 25 -5.83 8.34 -7.48
CA PHE A 25 -4.96 7.43 -8.23
C PHE A 25 -5.33 5.95 -8.10
N LEU A 26 -6.00 5.58 -7.00
CA LEU A 26 -6.58 4.26 -6.80
C LEU A 26 -7.83 4.03 -7.64
N THR A 27 -8.57 5.09 -7.95
CA THR A 27 -9.77 5.03 -8.79
C THR A 27 -9.48 5.10 -10.30
N LEU A 28 -8.25 5.38 -10.71
CA LEU A 28 -7.86 5.32 -12.12
C LEU A 28 -7.68 3.87 -12.56
N PRO A 29 -8.22 3.46 -13.72
CA PRO A 29 -8.12 2.10 -14.21
C PRO A 29 -6.65 1.81 -14.50
N PHE A 30 -6.02 1.07 -13.60
CA PHE A 30 -4.78 0.38 -13.91
C PHE A 30 -5.24 -0.96 -14.44
N ASP A 31 -5.06 -1.20 -15.73
CA ASP A 31 -5.58 -2.36 -16.48
C ASP A 31 -5.16 -3.76 -15.93
N ALA A 32 -4.50 -3.82 -14.78
CA ALA A 32 -4.09 -5.03 -14.06
C ALA A 32 -4.43 -5.05 -12.55
N ILE A 33 -5.19 -4.07 -12.02
CA ILE A 33 -5.42 -3.85 -10.57
C ILE A 33 -6.83 -4.21 -10.09
N ASP A 34 -7.69 -4.84 -10.89
CA ASP A 34 -9.08 -5.12 -10.47
C ASP A 34 -9.20 -5.84 -9.11
N ASN A 35 -8.17 -6.57 -8.64
CA ASN A 35 -8.14 -7.18 -7.31
C ASN A 35 -7.00 -6.72 -6.36
N THR A 36 -5.94 -6.06 -6.83
CA THR A 36 -4.74 -5.80 -6.01
C THR A 36 -5.00 -4.80 -4.87
N GLY A 37 -5.82 -3.77 -5.13
CA GLY A 37 -6.13 -2.73 -4.14
C GLY A 37 -6.89 -3.24 -2.91
N THR A 38 -7.69 -4.30 -3.08
CA THR A 38 -8.42 -4.98 -1.98
C THR A 38 -7.57 -6.07 -1.34
N LEU A 39 -6.77 -6.79 -2.13
CA LEU A 39 -5.94 -7.89 -1.66
C LEU A 39 -4.77 -7.42 -0.80
N LEU A 40 -4.19 -6.24 -1.05
CA LEU A 40 -3.04 -5.77 -0.29
C LEU A 40 -3.36 -5.44 1.19
N PRO A 41 -4.45 -4.73 1.53
CA PRO A 41 -4.87 -4.56 2.92
C PRO A 41 -5.11 -5.90 3.64
N LEU A 42 -5.76 -6.85 2.96
CA LEU A 42 -5.98 -8.20 3.48
C LEU A 42 -4.65 -8.95 3.70
N PHE A 43 -3.71 -8.81 2.78
CA PHE A 43 -2.38 -9.37 2.92
C PHE A 43 -1.62 -8.73 4.08
N SER A 44 -1.75 -7.41 4.29
CA SER A 44 -1.15 -6.70 5.42
C SER A 44 -1.69 -7.20 6.76
N GLU A 45 -2.99 -7.47 6.85
CA GLU A 45 -3.62 -8.06 8.04
C GLU A 45 -3.13 -9.50 8.29
N SER A 46 -3.03 -10.32 7.23
CA SER A 46 -2.43 -11.66 7.31
C SER A 46 -0.98 -11.62 7.76
N CYS A 47 -0.19 -10.66 7.26
CA CYS A 47 1.20 -10.46 7.68
C CYS A 47 1.29 -10.11 9.16
N ARG A 48 0.44 -9.19 9.65
CA ARG A 48 0.42 -8.81 11.07
C ARG A 48 0.07 -10.01 11.95
N THR A 49 -1.02 -10.68 11.64
CA THR A 49 -1.52 -11.83 12.43
C THR A 49 -0.54 -13.00 12.40
N GLY A 50 0.02 -13.30 11.23
CA GLY A 50 0.97 -14.39 11.06
C GLY A 50 2.32 -14.10 11.73
N PHE A 51 2.80 -12.86 11.64
CA PHE A 51 4.01 -12.44 12.35
C PHE A 51 3.84 -12.52 13.87
N ASP A 52 2.71 -12.04 14.40
CA ASP A 52 2.39 -12.12 15.83
C ASP A 52 2.26 -13.59 16.31
N SER A 53 1.89 -14.49 15.40
CA SER A 53 1.81 -15.94 15.65
C SER A 53 3.15 -16.67 15.45
N GLY A 54 4.23 -15.96 15.10
CA GLY A 54 5.56 -16.54 14.89
C GLY A 54 5.72 -17.33 13.59
N LEU A 55 4.82 -17.14 12.61
CA LEU A 55 4.89 -17.79 11.31
C LEU A 55 6.02 -17.22 10.44
N SER A 56 6.63 -18.07 9.62
CA SER A 56 7.59 -17.62 8.62
C SER A 56 6.91 -16.87 7.46
N PRO A 57 7.62 -15.98 6.76
CA PRO A 57 7.06 -15.24 5.62
C PRO A 57 6.41 -16.13 4.55
N LYS A 58 6.97 -17.32 4.33
CA LYS A 58 6.44 -18.30 3.40
C LYS A 58 5.09 -18.84 3.87
N GLU A 59 4.96 -19.19 5.15
CA GLU A 59 3.70 -19.69 5.72
C GLU A 59 2.61 -18.62 5.70
N ILE A 60 2.97 -17.37 6.00
CA ILE A 60 2.06 -16.22 5.93
C ILE A 60 1.51 -16.05 4.52
N PHE A 61 2.39 -16.06 3.53
CA PHE A 61 2.00 -15.88 2.14
C PHE A 61 1.22 -17.09 1.60
N ASP A 62 1.64 -18.31 1.93
CA ASP A 62 0.95 -19.53 1.53
C ASP A 62 -0.48 -19.57 2.12
N GLY A 63 -0.65 -19.19 3.39
CA GLY A 63 -1.97 -19.10 4.03
C GLY A 63 -2.85 -17.98 3.45
N PHE A 64 -2.25 -16.84 3.07
CA PHE A 64 -2.96 -15.80 2.34
C PHE A 64 -3.40 -16.28 0.96
N ALA A 65 -2.50 -16.92 0.21
CA ALA A 65 -2.77 -17.46 -1.11
C ALA A 65 -3.88 -18.52 -1.08
N GLU A 66 -3.87 -19.42 -0.10
CA GLU A 66 -4.92 -20.43 0.06
C GLU A 66 -6.30 -19.83 0.36
N LYS A 67 -6.34 -18.73 1.12
CA LYS A 67 -7.58 -18.10 1.55
C LYS A 67 -8.20 -17.16 0.51
N TYR A 68 -7.37 -16.52 -0.31
CA TYR A 68 -7.81 -15.42 -1.19
C TYR A 68 -7.48 -15.61 -2.68
N LEU A 69 -6.65 -16.60 -3.04
CA LEU A 69 -6.40 -16.97 -4.44
C LEU A 69 -7.12 -18.28 -4.78
N ASP A 70 -7.38 -18.48 -6.07
CA ASP A 70 -7.96 -19.72 -6.54
C ASP A 70 -7.02 -20.90 -6.25
N SER A 71 -7.57 -22.03 -5.86
CA SER A 71 -6.80 -23.25 -5.56
C SER A 71 -6.00 -23.78 -6.75
N ASN A 72 -6.31 -23.32 -7.98
CA ASN A 72 -5.60 -23.63 -9.21
C ASN A 72 -4.52 -22.59 -9.57
N SER A 73 -4.26 -21.60 -8.71
CA SER A 73 -3.26 -20.57 -9.00
C SER A 73 -1.86 -21.17 -9.10
N SER A 74 -1.21 -20.96 -10.25
CA SER A 74 0.14 -21.43 -10.48
C SER A 74 1.15 -20.65 -9.63
N GLU A 75 2.32 -21.24 -9.40
CA GLU A 75 3.42 -20.55 -8.69
C GLU A 75 3.80 -19.23 -9.37
N SER A 76 3.79 -19.20 -10.71
CA SER A 76 4.03 -17.97 -11.49
C SER A 76 3.01 -16.88 -11.15
N GLN A 77 1.72 -17.21 -11.02
CA GLN A 77 0.68 -16.23 -10.68
C GLN A 77 0.86 -15.68 -9.26
N LYS A 78 1.30 -16.51 -8.31
CA LYS A 78 1.62 -16.08 -6.95
C LYS A 78 2.79 -15.09 -6.94
N ILE A 79 3.83 -15.38 -7.71
CA ILE A 79 5.00 -14.50 -7.87
C ILE A 79 4.60 -13.19 -8.54
N ASP A 80 3.82 -13.24 -9.62
CA ASP A 80 3.31 -12.04 -10.30
C ASP A 80 2.49 -11.16 -9.37
N LEU A 81 1.67 -11.76 -8.50
CA LEU A 81 0.92 -11.02 -7.48
C LEU A 81 1.84 -10.31 -6.48
N MET A 82 2.90 -10.97 -6.01
CA MET A 82 3.89 -10.35 -5.13
C MET A 82 4.56 -9.15 -5.80
N PHE A 83 4.93 -9.26 -7.08
CA PHE A 83 5.47 -8.13 -7.84
C PHE A 83 4.48 -6.98 -7.94
N ARG A 84 3.19 -7.26 -8.18
CA ARG A 84 2.14 -6.23 -8.18
C ARG A 84 1.99 -5.55 -6.82
N PHE A 85 2.12 -6.28 -5.71
CA PHE A 85 2.12 -5.68 -4.37
C PHE A 85 3.30 -4.73 -4.18
N ILE A 86 4.51 -5.15 -4.58
CA ILE A 86 5.71 -4.32 -4.48
C ILE A 86 5.54 -3.03 -5.30
N GLN A 87 5.13 -3.14 -6.56
CA GLN A 87 4.90 -1.99 -7.45
C GLN A 87 3.86 -1.02 -6.89
N TYR A 88 2.79 -1.56 -6.30
CA TYR A 88 1.75 -0.75 -5.69
C TYR A 88 2.26 0.01 -4.46
N ILE A 89 3.00 -0.67 -3.57
CA ILE A 89 3.61 -0.04 -2.39
C ILE A 89 4.62 1.02 -2.81
N GLU A 90 5.48 0.72 -3.79
CA GLU A 90 6.46 1.66 -4.33
C GLU A 90 5.78 2.93 -4.84
N ARG A 91 4.68 2.80 -5.59
CA ARG A 91 3.90 3.95 -6.05
C ARG A 91 3.36 4.80 -4.90
N GLN A 92 2.91 4.18 -3.81
CA GLN A 92 2.44 4.92 -2.63
C GLN A 92 3.57 5.67 -1.92
N VAL A 93 4.74 5.05 -1.79
CA VAL A 93 5.92 5.67 -1.19
C VAL A 93 6.41 6.85 -2.03
N VAL A 94 6.55 6.66 -3.35
CA VAL A 94 6.98 7.72 -4.28
C VAL A 94 5.99 8.89 -4.29
N LEU A 95 4.68 8.61 -4.25
CA LEU A 95 3.67 9.67 -4.18
C LEU A 95 3.76 10.45 -2.87
N PHE A 96 3.97 9.76 -1.75
CA PHE A 96 4.13 10.40 -0.46
C PHE A 96 5.36 11.30 -0.43
N ASP A 97 6.51 10.78 -0.87
CA ASP A 97 7.79 11.50 -0.96
C ASP A 97 7.67 12.76 -1.84
N ALA A 98 7.06 12.63 -3.01
CA ALA A 98 6.83 13.76 -3.91
C ALA A 98 5.93 14.86 -3.30
N ILE A 99 4.94 14.48 -2.47
CA ILE A 99 4.06 15.44 -1.78
C ILE A 99 4.81 16.11 -0.61
N GLU A 100 5.57 15.33 0.15
CA GLU A 100 6.42 15.84 1.24
C GLU A 100 7.43 16.85 0.69
N ASP A 101 8.17 16.48 -0.35
CA ASP A 101 9.10 17.37 -1.04
C ASP A 101 8.41 18.63 -1.54
N ALA A 102 7.25 18.51 -2.21
CA ALA A 102 6.52 19.68 -2.70
C ALA A 102 6.02 20.61 -1.56
N ALA A 103 5.70 20.05 -0.38
CA ALA A 103 5.24 20.82 0.77
C ALA A 103 6.39 21.51 1.53
N PHE A 104 7.60 20.93 1.49
CA PHE A 104 8.74 21.37 2.31
C PHE A 104 9.98 21.83 1.53
N ALA A 105 9.95 21.83 0.19
CA ALA A 105 11.05 22.23 -0.69
C ALA A 105 11.58 23.68 -0.49
N ILE A 106 10.85 24.53 0.24
CA ILE A 106 11.16 25.98 0.38
C ILE A 106 11.30 26.41 1.85
N ILE A 107 11.49 25.47 2.79
CA ILE A 107 11.83 25.81 4.20
C ILE A 107 13.35 25.79 4.41
#